data_AF-A0A0F8JUY2-F1
#
_entry.id   AF-A0A0F8JUY2-F1
#
_cell.length_a   1.000
_cell.length_b   1.000
_cell.length_c   1.000
_cell.angle_alpha   90.00
_cell.angle_beta   90.00
_cell.angle_gamma   90.00
#
_symmetry.space_group_name_H-M   'P 1'
#
loop_
_entity.id
_entity.type
_entity.pdbx_description
1 polymer ?
#
loop_
_entity_poly.entity_id
_entity_poly.type
_entity_poly.pdbx_seq_one_letter_code
_entity_poly.pdbx_strand_id
1 'polypeptide(L)'
;MTLCAPVVIKSLQGKEYEYAGYIGMVEYSIARYYYEVDRKITDKDAVAALKNLRKNCSRPISFFNRGLEKEIIKSLIEVLEEKQITVHELNLVIDYVLEVISNRSWMGDKQAYIKWVAYIMDLFTEGEKEEYEKEIKKLAAEIGLSDKHADLMLMKGEEEDYFEFIEEYGEEYREEYKDIEGLRGEDAGERQKKEVKIENKAEKRLKEKELSDEELVAEMEDKFRLMEDEEKFDFLLENGPEFYEFAGIYISELAEKRKYDRIQELYSKLTEKYDNFLYLYVIMGATYLEIDPGLAKFYFEQALKTLDKLDEFSDATKEKLRASFVSFIEKIS
;
A
#
# COMPACT_ATOMS: atom_id res chain seq x y z
N MET A 1 -33.42 2.88 15.43
CA MET A 1 -32.72 3.49 14.29
C MET A 1 -31.42 4.04 14.83
N THR A 2 -30.37 3.23 14.78
CA THR A 2 -29.05 3.62 15.25
C THR A 2 -28.29 4.15 14.05
N LEU A 3 -27.92 5.43 14.10
CA LEU A 3 -27.10 6.09 13.09
C LEU A 3 -25.70 5.48 13.14
N CYS A 4 -25.31 4.70 12.14
CA CYS A 4 -23.90 4.36 11.93
C CYS A 4 -23.13 5.66 11.67
N ALA A 5 -22.12 5.93 12.48
CA ALA A 5 -21.18 7.02 12.21
C ALA A 5 -20.42 6.72 10.91
N PRO A 6 -20.13 7.72 10.06
CA PRO A 6 -19.32 7.51 8.87
C PRO A 6 -17.90 7.11 9.27
N VAL A 7 -17.42 5.97 8.75
CA VAL A 7 -16.03 5.51 8.86
C VAL A 7 -15.12 6.56 8.22
N VAL A 8 -14.22 7.16 9.01
CA VAL A 8 -13.28 8.18 8.52
C VAL A 8 -11.97 7.47 8.21
N ILE A 9 -11.69 7.23 6.93
CA ILE A 9 -10.43 6.61 6.48
C ILE A 9 -9.22 7.45 6.90
N LYS A 10 -8.09 6.85 7.34
CA LYS A 10 -6.94 7.60 7.90
C LYS A 10 -5.69 7.64 7.00
N SER A 11 -5.59 6.75 6.03
CA SER A 11 -4.51 6.64 5.03
C SER A 11 -5.06 6.02 3.75
N LEU A 12 -4.39 6.23 2.62
CA LEU A 12 -4.64 5.50 1.37
C LEU A 12 -3.79 4.24 1.21
N GLN A 13 -2.85 3.98 2.12
CA GLN A 13 -2.01 2.80 2.09
C GLN A 13 -2.87 1.52 2.15
N GLY A 14 -2.71 0.62 1.17
CA GLY A 14 -3.53 -0.59 1.01
C GLY A 14 -4.94 -0.35 0.45
N LYS A 15 -5.27 0.90 0.10
CA LYS A 15 -6.54 1.32 -0.53
C LYS A 15 -6.32 2.10 -1.83
N GLU A 16 -5.11 2.11 -2.36
CA GLU A 16 -4.70 2.90 -3.52
C GLU A 16 -5.60 2.61 -4.72
N TYR A 17 -5.98 1.33 -4.91
CA TYR A 17 -6.88 0.92 -5.98
C TYR A 17 -8.27 1.57 -5.90
N GLU A 18 -8.83 1.73 -4.70
CA GLU A 18 -10.15 2.36 -4.50
C GLU A 18 -10.14 3.86 -4.81
N TYR A 19 -8.97 4.49 -4.70
CA TYR A 19 -8.75 5.91 -4.94
C TYR A 19 -7.97 6.19 -6.23
N ALA A 20 -7.66 5.16 -7.02
CA ALA A 20 -6.82 5.25 -8.21
C ALA A 20 -7.35 6.26 -9.23
N GLY A 21 -8.67 6.40 -9.36
CA GLY A 21 -9.28 7.41 -10.23
C GLY A 21 -8.93 8.84 -9.79
N TYR A 22 -8.95 9.15 -8.50
CA TYR A 22 -8.62 10.49 -8.00
C TYR A 22 -7.11 10.74 -8.01
N ILE A 23 -6.31 9.75 -7.58
CA ILE A 23 -4.85 9.81 -7.62
C ILE A 23 -4.42 10.04 -9.07
N GLY A 24 -4.80 9.13 -9.97
CA GLY A 24 -4.48 9.20 -11.39
C GLY A 24 -4.91 10.51 -12.03
N MET A 25 -6.05 11.10 -11.62
CA MET A 25 -6.47 12.39 -12.16
C MET A 25 -5.58 13.55 -11.70
N VAL A 26 -5.17 13.59 -10.42
CA VAL A 26 -4.20 14.60 -9.93
C VAL A 26 -2.88 14.47 -10.68
N GLU A 27 -2.38 13.24 -10.80
CA GLU A 27 -1.13 12.92 -11.49
C GLU A 27 -1.17 13.30 -12.97
N TYR A 28 -2.25 12.92 -13.66
CA TYR A 28 -2.51 13.26 -15.05
C TYR A 28 -2.57 14.77 -15.27
N SER A 29 -3.26 15.54 -14.42
CA SER A 29 -3.31 17.00 -14.53
C SER A 29 -1.93 17.64 -14.42
N ILE A 30 -1.08 17.13 -13.52
CA ILE A 30 0.29 17.63 -13.37
C ILE A 30 1.10 17.33 -14.65
N ALA A 31 1.04 16.08 -15.11
CA ALA A 31 1.71 15.61 -16.31
C ALA A 31 1.30 16.41 -17.56
N ARG A 32 -0.01 16.56 -17.75
CA ARG A 32 -0.61 17.28 -18.88
C ARG A 32 -0.24 18.76 -18.84
N TYR A 33 -0.34 19.42 -17.68
CA TYR A 33 0.03 20.83 -17.57
C TYR A 33 1.51 21.07 -17.89
N TYR A 34 2.40 20.20 -17.41
CA TYR A 34 3.81 20.22 -17.81
C TYR A 34 3.96 20.07 -19.32
N TYR A 35 3.31 19.05 -19.89
CA TYR A 35 3.54 18.65 -21.27
C TYR A 35 2.97 19.66 -22.29
N GLU A 36 1.73 20.10 -22.08
CA GLU A 36 0.95 20.93 -23.01
C GLU A 36 1.04 22.43 -22.74
N VAL A 37 1.31 22.85 -21.49
CA VAL A 37 1.21 24.26 -21.09
C VAL A 37 2.57 24.86 -20.74
N ASP A 38 3.31 24.24 -19.82
CA ASP A 38 4.59 24.79 -19.36
C ASP A 38 5.61 23.71 -18.97
N ARG A 39 6.54 23.44 -19.90
CA ARG A 39 7.67 22.50 -19.72
C ARG A 39 8.70 22.96 -18.68
N LYS A 40 8.56 24.14 -18.08
CA LYS A 40 9.51 24.69 -17.10
C LYS A 40 9.05 24.52 -15.66
N ILE A 41 7.82 24.06 -15.41
CA ILE A 41 7.36 23.81 -14.04
C ILE A 41 8.24 22.75 -13.39
N THR A 42 8.42 22.87 -12.08
CA THR A 42 9.24 21.96 -11.27
C THR A 42 8.40 21.17 -10.30
N ASP A 43 8.98 20.11 -9.74
CA ASP A 43 8.34 19.32 -8.67
C ASP A 43 7.96 20.21 -7.48
N LYS A 44 8.74 21.28 -7.22
CA LYS A 44 8.43 22.29 -6.20
C LYS A 44 7.16 23.08 -6.52
N ASP A 45 6.89 23.36 -7.80
CA ASP A 45 5.68 24.05 -8.22
C ASP A 45 4.46 23.15 -8.07
N ALA A 46 4.58 21.86 -8.41
CA ALA A 46 3.55 20.85 -8.15
C ALA A 46 3.26 20.71 -6.66
N VAL A 47 4.28 20.55 -5.82
CA VAL A 47 4.14 20.51 -4.34
C VAL A 47 3.45 21.76 -3.81
N ALA A 48 3.79 22.95 -4.33
CA ALA A 48 3.17 24.19 -3.90
C ALA A 48 1.68 24.25 -4.30
N ALA A 49 1.33 23.81 -5.51
CA ALA A 49 -0.06 23.73 -5.96
C ALA A 49 -0.88 22.75 -5.11
N LEU A 50 -0.38 21.52 -4.90
CA LEU A 50 -1.01 20.50 -4.08
C LEU A 50 -1.21 20.94 -2.62
N LYS A 51 -0.18 21.55 -2.00
CA LYS A 51 -0.31 22.10 -0.64
C LYS A 51 -1.33 23.24 -0.55
N ASN A 52 -1.48 24.04 -1.61
CA ASN A 52 -2.50 25.09 -1.64
C ASN A 52 -3.91 24.50 -1.78
N LEU A 53 -4.07 23.49 -2.65
CA LEU A 53 -5.32 22.75 -2.82
C LEU A 53 -5.78 22.10 -1.51
N ARG A 54 -4.89 21.34 -0.86
CA ARG A 54 -5.16 20.69 0.44
C ARG A 54 -5.70 21.65 1.49
N LYS A 55 -5.17 22.89 1.53
CA LYS A 55 -5.58 23.90 2.52
C LYS A 55 -6.86 24.64 2.14
N ASN A 56 -7.19 24.72 0.85
CA ASN A 56 -8.19 25.64 0.33
C ASN A 56 -9.23 24.97 -0.59
N CYS A 57 -9.36 23.64 -0.58
CA CYS A 57 -10.29 22.90 -1.45
C CYS A 57 -11.77 23.28 -1.28
N SER A 58 -12.14 23.91 -0.16
CA SER A 58 -13.48 24.46 0.08
C SER A 58 -13.71 25.85 -0.54
N ARG A 59 -12.68 26.49 -1.11
CA ARG A 59 -12.77 27.78 -1.78
C ARG A 59 -13.25 27.62 -3.23
N PRO A 60 -13.92 28.62 -3.80
CA PRO A 60 -14.30 28.58 -5.21
C PRO A 60 -13.07 28.54 -6.13
N ILE A 61 -13.20 27.99 -7.34
CA ILE A 61 -12.11 27.87 -8.33
C ILE A 61 -11.43 29.22 -8.61
N SER A 62 -12.18 30.32 -8.54
CA SER A 62 -11.66 31.69 -8.71
C SER A 62 -10.64 32.13 -7.66
N PHE A 63 -10.55 31.44 -6.53
CA PHE A 63 -9.52 31.67 -5.50
C PHE A 63 -8.11 31.28 -5.97
N PHE A 64 -8.02 30.25 -6.80
CA PHE A 64 -6.75 29.71 -7.28
C PHE A 64 -6.25 30.55 -8.44
N ASN A 65 -5.00 31.03 -8.34
CA ASN A 65 -4.44 31.97 -9.30
C ASN A 65 -3.41 31.31 -10.23
N ARG A 66 -2.88 30.14 -9.87
CA ARG A 66 -1.90 29.43 -10.70
C ARG A 66 -2.63 28.56 -11.72
N GLY A 67 -2.07 28.45 -12.93
CA GLY A 67 -2.64 27.62 -13.99
C GLY A 67 -2.73 26.15 -13.57
N LEU A 68 -1.65 25.61 -13.00
CA LEU A 68 -1.59 24.22 -12.51
C LEU A 68 -2.67 23.91 -11.46
N GLU A 69 -2.92 24.81 -10.52
CA GLU A 69 -3.97 24.63 -9.49
C GLU A 69 -5.35 24.50 -10.14
N LYS A 70 -5.65 25.35 -11.13
CA LYS A 70 -6.92 25.32 -11.84
C LYS A 70 -7.06 24.05 -12.68
N GLU A 71 -5.98 23.59 -13.28
CA GLU A 71 -5.98 22.35 -14.07
C GLU A 71 -6.33 21.16 -13.19
N ILE A 72 -5.62 20.99 -12.07
CA ILE A 72 -5.88 19.90 -11.11
C ILE A 72 -7.32 19.93 -10.59
N ILE A 73 -7.85 21.11 -10.23
CA ILE A 73 -9.24 21.21 -9.73
C ILE A 73 -10.25 20.83 -10.80
N LYS A 74 -10.10 21.37 -12.02
CA LYS A 74 -11.05 21.08 -13.11
C LYS A 74 -11.10 19.59 -13.42
N SER A 75 -9.94 18.98 -13.51
CA SER A 75 -9.81 17.54 -13.72
C SER A 75 -10.42 16.73 -12.58
N LEU A 76 -10.16 17.11 -11.32
CA LEU A 76 -10.78 16.45 -10.17
C LEU A 76 -12.31 16.56 -10.15
N ILE A 77 -12.89 17.67 -10.61
CA ILE A 77 -14.35 17.83 -10.68
C ILE A 77 -14.98 16.72 -11.53
N GLU A 78 -14.37 16.36 -12.66
CA GLU A 78 -14.89 15.30 -13.55
C GLU A 78 -15.05 13.97 -12.79
N VAL A 79 -14.05 13.57 -12.01
CA VAL A 79 -14.07 12.31 -11.26
C VAL A 79 -14.96 12.40 -10.01
N LEU A 80 -15.05 13.59 -9.40
CA LEU A 80 -15.91 13.85 -8.24
C LEU A 80 -17.41 13.88 -8.60
N GLU A 81 -17.75 14.19 -9.86
CA GLU A 81 -19.12 14.09 -10.37
C GLU A 81 -19.59 12.63 -10.48
N GLU A 82 -18.68 11.70 -10.78
CA GLU A 82 -18.98 10.26 -10.85
C GLU A 82 -19.10 9.62 -9.46
N LYS A 83 -18.13 9.89 -8.58
CA LYS A 83 -18.12 9.38 -7.20
C LYS A 83 -17.62 10.48 -6.28
N GLN A 84 -18.48 10.90 -5.35
CA GLN A 84 -18.11 11.91 -4.36
C GLN A 84 -17.26 11.29 -3.25
N ILE A 85 -16.26 12.05 -2.82
CA ILE A 85 -15.47 11.77 -1.60
C ILE A 85 -15.54 12.97 -0.67
N THR A 86 -15.32 12.73 0.61
CA THR A 86 -15.20 13.75 1.63
C THR A 86 -13.95 14.61 1.42
N VAL A 87 -13.94 15.80 2.03
CA VAL A 87 -12.74 16.66 2.09
C VAL A 87 -11.56 15.93 2.74
N HIS A 88 -11.83 15.03 3.68
CA HIS A 88 -10.78 14.25 4.34
C HIS A 88 -10.12 13.27 3.37
N GLU A 89 -10.93 12.48 2.65
CA GLU A 89 -10.46 11.56 1.61
C GLU A 89 -9.68 12.30 0.51
N LEU A 90 -10.15 13.46 0.06
CA LEU A 90 -9.43 14.27 -0.92
C LEU A 90 -8.05 14.74 -0.39
N ASN A 91 -7.96 15.10 0.89
CA ASN A 91 -6.68 15.45 1.49
C ASN A 91 -5.72 14.26 1.54
N LEU A 92 -6.22 13.04 1.76
CA LEU A 92 -5.42 11.83 1.72
C LEU A 92 -4.92 11.52 0.31
N VAL A 93 -5.74 11.74 -0.73
CA VAL A 93 -5.29 11.66 -2.14
C VAL A 93 -4.15 12.64 -2.41
N ILE A 94 -4.28 13.89 -1.96
CA ILE A 94 -3.24 14.89 -2.15
C ILE A 94 -1.98 14.54 -1.36
N ASP A 95 -2.12 14.06 -0.13
CA ASP A 95 -0.99 13.66 0.72
C ASP A 95 -0.22 12.47 0.12
N TYR A 96 -0.92 11.50 -0.47
CA TYR A 96 -0.32 10.40 -1.21
C TYR A 96 0.54 10.90 -2.39
N VAL A 97 -0.01 11.78 -3.25
CA VAL A 97 0.75 12.32 -4.40
C VAL A 97 1.96 13.14 -3.93
N LEU A 98 1.83 13.88 -2.82
CA LEU A 98 2.95 14.61 -2.21
C LEU A 98 4.08 13.66 -1.77
N GLU A 99 3.73 12.49 -1.23
CA GLU A 99 4.69 11.46 -0.84
C GLU A 99 5.39 10.85 -2.07
N VAL A 100 4.63 10.51 -3.12
CA VAL A 100 5.17 10.01 -4.40
C VAL A 100 6.17 10.99 -5.03
N ILE A 101 5.91 12.30 -4.94
CA ILE A 101 6.86 13.34 -5.35
C ILE A 101 8.12 13.31 -4.47
N SER A 102 7.95 13.23 -3.14
CA SER A 102 9.06 13.19 -2.19
C SER A 102 10.01 12.01 -2.43
N ASN A 103 9.45 10.84 -2.74
CA ASN A 103 10.18 9.59 -2.99
C ASN A 103 11.07 9.61 -4.24
N ARG A 104 10.99 10.67 -5.06
CA ARG A 104 11.84 10.86 -6.26
C ARG A 104 12.87 11.99 -6.10
N SER A 105 12.90 12.65 -4.94
CA SER A 105 13.80 13.79 -4.72
C SER A 105 15.29 13.42 -4.75
N TRP A 106 15.64 12.15 -4.54
CA TRP A 106 17.00 11.63 -4.62
C TRP A 106 17.59 11.66 -6.03
N MET A 107 16.77 11.73 -7.08
CA MET A 107 17.21 11.73 -8.48
C MET A 107 17.94 13.03 -8.89
N GLY A 108 17.95 14.06 -8.04
CA GLY A 108 18.69 15.30 -8.25
C GLY A 108 18.15 16.23 -9.35
N ASP A 109 17.17 15.79 -10.14
CA ASP A 109 16.42 16.61 -11.10
C ASP A 109 15.33 17.42 -10.39
N LYS A 110 15.15 18.67 -10.80
CA LYS A 110 14.05 19.54 -10.33
C LYS A 110 12.70 19.14 -10.93
N GLN A 111 12.69 18.26 -11.92
CA GLN A 111 11.52 17.74 -12.64
C GLN A 111 11.44 16.21 -12.56
N ALA A 112 12.06 15.59 -11.55
CA ALA A 112 12.14 14.13 -11.41
C ALA A 112 10.74 13.49 -11.42
N TYR A 113 9.84 13.96 -10.55
CA TYR A 113 8.47 13.44 -10.52
C TYR A 113 7.68 13.82 -11.78
N ILE A 114 7.74 15.08 -12.20
CA ILE A 114 6.90 15.58 -13.29
C ILE A 114 7.24 14.90 -14.63
N LYS A 115 8.52 14.65 -14.91
CA LYS A 115 8.93 13.88 -16.10
C LYS A 115 8.51 12.41 -15.97
N TRP A 116 8.68 11.81 -14.79
CA TRP A 116 8.26 10.44 -14.55
C TRP A 116 6.76 10.24 -14.79
N VAL A 117 5.91 11.09 -14.21
CA VAL A 117 4.46 10.97 -14.42
C VAL A 117 4.05 11.27 -15.86
N ALA A 118 4.73 12.19 -16.56
CA ALA A 118 4.49 12.42 -17.99
C ALA A 118 4.89 11.23 -18.88
N TYR A 119 5.95 10.52 -18.49
CA TYR A 119 6.35 9.27 -19.12
C TYR A 119 5.32 8.15 -18.88
N ILE A 120 4.90 7.93 -17.63
CA ILE A 120 3.92 6.88 -17.26
C ILE A 120 2.54 7.13 -17.89
N MET A 121 2.13 8.39 -18.01
CA MET A 121 0.88 8.79 -18.65
C MET A 121 0.96 8.81 -20.18
N ASP A 122 2.04 8.29 -20.76
CA ASP A 122 2.25 8.14 -22.21
C ASP A 122 2.20 9.47 -22.99
N LEU A 123 2.56 10.59 -22.35
CA LEU A 123 2.50 11.91 -22.99
C LEU A 123 3.69 12.17 -23.91
N PHE A 124 4.85 11.60 -23.58
CA PHE A 124 6.08 11.77 -24.34
C PHE A 124 5.97 11.21 -25.76
N THR A 125 6.56 11.92 -26.72
CA THR A 125 6.83 11.34 -28.04
C THR A 125 7.81 10.17 -27.94
N GLU A 126 7.84 9.31 -28.95
CA GLU A 126 8.73 8.14 -28.96
C GLU A 126 10.21 8.51 -28.73
N GLY A 127 10.66 9.62 -29.33
CA GLY A 127 12.01 10.13 -29.13
C GLY A 127 12.27 10.63 -27.70
N GLU A 128 11.30 11.32 -27.09
CA GLU A 128 11.40 11.76 -25.69
C GLU A 128 11.39 10.57 -24.72
N LYS A 129 10.61 9.50 -25.00
CA LYS A 129 10.63 8.27 -24.21
C LYS A 129 11.99 7.59 -24.26
N GLU A 130 12.55 7.40 -25.46
CA GLU A 130 13.87 6.80 -25.62
C GLU A 130 14.97 7.60 -24.91
N GLU A 131 14.90 8.93 -24.96
CA GLU A 131 15.84 9.82 -24.26
C GLU A 131 15.69 9.67 -22.74
N TYR A 132 14.46 9.75 -22.23
CA TYR A 132 14.17 9.60 -20.81
C TYR A 132 14.59 8.24 -20.25
N GLU A 133 14.33 7.15 -20.97
CA GLU A 133 14.75 5.81 -20.56
C GLU A 133 16.27 5.68 -20.50
N LYS A 134 17.00 6.27 -21.45
CA LYS A 134 18.47 6.32 -21.42
C LYS A 134 18.96 7.10 -20.21
N GLU A 135 18.31 8.23 -19.88
CA GLU A 135 18.64 9.01 -18.68
C GLU A 135 18.44 8.20 -17.39
N ILE A 136 17.30 7.50 -17.26
CA ILE A 136 17.01 6.68 -16.07
C ILE A 136 17.96 5.47 -15.96
N LYS A 137 18.26 4.77 -17.06
CA LYS A 137 19.25 3.67 -17.05
C LYS A 137 20.65 4.17 -16.67
N LYS A 138 21.04 5.34 -17.17
CA LYS A 138 22.30 5.98 -16.78
C LYS A 138 22.31 6.34 -15.29
N LEU A 139 21.24 6.92 -14.78
CA LEU A 139 21.10 7.28 -13.37
C LEU A 139 21.20 6.03 -12.48
N ALA A 140 20.47 4.96 -12.82
CA ALA A 140 20.51 3.69 -12.11
C ALA A 140 21.95 3.13 -12.05
N ALA A 141 22.63 3.08 -13.20
CA ALA A 141 24.01 2.61 -13.26
C ALA A 141 24.99 3.47 -12.43
N GLU A 142 24.79 4.79 -12.37
CA GLU A 142 25.61 5.72 -11.56
C GLU A 142 25.50 5.45 -10.05
N ILE A 143 24.36 4.95 -9.59
CA ILE A 143 24.14 4.58 -8.17
C ILE A 143 24.29 3.07 -7.92
N GLY A 144 24.82 2.33 -8.89
CA GLY A 144 25.13 0.90 -8.74
C GLY A 144 23.97 -0.06 -8.99
N LEU A 145 22.83 0.44 -9.49
CA LEU A 145 21.66 -0.37 -9.81
C LEU A 145 21.76 -0.99 -11.21
N SER A 146 21.11 -2.15 -11.39
CA SER A 146 21.04 -2.89 -12.65
C SER A 146 20.06 -2.26 -13.65
N ASP A 147 20.15 -2.67 -14.92
CA ASP A 147 19.17 -2.29 -15.94
C ASP A 147 17.74 -2.75 -15.59
N LYS A 148 17.60 -3.88 -14.87
CA LYS A 148 16.29 -4.37 -14.36
C LYS A 148 15.70 -3.39 -13.35
N HIS A 149 16.51 -2.88 -12.43
CA HIS A 149 16.09 -1.86 -11.46
C HIS A 149 15.67 -0.56 -12.15
N ALA A 150 16.37 -0.17 -13.23
CA ALA A 150 15.96 0.96 -14.05
C ALA A 150 14.61 0.71 -14.74
N ASP A 151 14.37 -0.50 -15.25
CA ASP A 151 13.09 -0.86 -15.87
C ASP A 151 11.94 -0.85 -14.84
N LEU A 152 12.16 -1.21 -13.57
CA LEU A 152 11.17 -1.03 -12.49
C LEU A 152 10.84 0.44 -12.22
N MET A 153 11.84 1.33 -12.20
CA MET A 153 11.60 2.77 -12.05
C MET A 153 10.76 3.34 -13.20
N LEU A 154 10.85 2.72 -14.38
CA LEU A 154 10.09 3.03 -15.58
C LEU A 154 8.74 2.27 -15.64
N MET A 155 8.37 1.50 -14.61
CA MET A 155 7.17 0.65 -14.57
C MET A 155 7.11 -0.35 -15.75
N LYS A 156 8.28 -0.84 -16.18
CA LYS A 156 8.48 -1.82 -17.26
C LYS A 156 8.86 -3.22 -16.79
N GLY A 157 9.17 -3.39 -15.50
CA GLY A 157 9.54 -4.69 -14.92
C GLY A 157 8.35 -5.62 -14.72
N GLU A 158 8.64 -6.91 -14.61
CA GLU A 158 7.67 -7.93 -14.20
C GLU A 158 7.56 -7.94 -12.66
N GLU A 159 6.49 -8.52 -12.11
CA GLU A 159 6.22 -8.51 -10.66
C GLU A 159 7.39 -9.10 -9.84
N GLU A 160 8.08 -10.11 -10.40
CA GLU A 160 9.28 -10.75 -9.86
C GLU A 160 10.48 -9.79 -9.70
N ASP A 161 10.66 -8.83 -10.62
CA ASP A 161 11.76 -7.86 -10.55
C ASP A 161 11.56 -6.88 -9.37
N TYR A 162 10.31 -6.58 -9.00
CA TYR A 162 9.97 -5.71 -7.87
C TYR A 162 10.36 -6.32 -6.51
N PHE A 163 10.21 -7.64 -6.37
CA PHE A 163 10.64 -8.37 -5.18
C PHE A 163 12.17 -8.44 -5.06
N GLU A 164 12.89 -8.66 -6.17
CA GLU A 164 14.37 -8.64 -6.22
C GLU A 164 14.93 -7.28 -5.74
N PHE A 165 14.32 -6.17 -6.17
CA PHE A 165 14.71 -4.81 -5.76
C PHE A 165 14.48 -4.53 -4.26
N ILE A 166 13.37 -5.00 -3.69
CA ILE A 166 13.05 -4.85 -2.26
C ILE A 166 13.99 -5.70 -1.40
N GLU A 167 14.33 -6.91 -1.83
CA GLU A 167 15.27 -7.77 -1.10
C GLU A 167 16.71 -7.22 -1.11
N GLU A 168 17.15 -6.63 -2.23
CA GLU A 168 18.53 -6.13 -2.37
C GLU A 168 18.77 -4.77 -1.67
N TYR A 169 17.76 -3.88 -1.63
CA TYR A 169 17.89 -2.51 -1.11
C TYR A 169 16.91 -2.12 0.00
N GLY A 170 15.95 -2.98 0.37
CA GLY A 170 14.96 -2.72 1.42
C GLY A 170 15.54 -2.69 2.85
N GLU A 171 16.75 -3.21 3.06
CA GLU A 171 17.45 -3.17 4.36
C GLU A 171 17.88 -1.75 4.76
N GLU A 172 18.18 -0.85 3.80
CA GLU A 172 18.58 0.55 4.08
C GLU A 172 17.41 1.41 4.60
N TYR A 173 16.17 1.08 4.23
CA TYR A 173 14.97 1.75 4.75
C TYR A 173 14.70 1.47 6.24
N ARG A 174 15.41 0.51 6.85
CA ARG A 174 15.32 0.20 8.29
C ARG A 174 16.16 1.15 9.15
N GLU A 175 17.12 1.88 8.58
CA GLU A 175 18.07 2.68 9.37
C GLU A 175 17.56 4.06 9.79
N GLU A 176 16.61 4.67 9.06
CA GLU A 176 16.06 5.99 9.44
C GLU A 176 15.14 5.95 10.68
N TYR A 177 14.85 4.75 11.21
CA TYR A 177 14.18 4.54 12.50
C TYR A 177 15.12 4.08 13.63
N LYS A 178 16.44 3.97 13.39
CA LYS A 178 17.43 3.64 14.45
C LYS A 178 17.77 4.83 15.36
N ASP A 179 17.41 6.06 15.01
CA ASP A 179 17.69 7.23 15.85
C ASP A 179 16.79 7.35 17.10
N ILE A 180 15.85 6.42 17.31
CA ILE A 180 15.19 6.22 18.61
C ILE A 180 16.02 5.30 19.53
N GLU A 181 16.98 4.53 19.02
CA GLU A 181 17.83 3.62 19.81
C GLU A 181 19.14 4.25 20.32
N GLY A 182 19.37 5.54 20.07
CA GLY A 182 20.60 6.25 20.49
C GLY A 182 20.68 6.64 21.98
N LEU A 183 19.65 6.40 22.80
CA LEU A 183 19.66 6.70 24.25
C LEU A 183 19.77 5.44 25.11
N ARG A 184 20.67 4.52 24.75
CA ARG A 184 21.05 3.38 25.58
C ARG A 184 22.45 3.57 26.15
N GLY A 185 22.57 4.55 27.04
CA GLY A 185 23.73 4.75 27.89
C GLY A 185 23.29 5.22 29.27
N GLU A 186 23.37 4.28 30.23
CA GLU A 186 23.52 4.49 31.67
C GLU A 186 22.27 4.46 32.60
N ASP A 187 22.44 3.59 33.60
CA ASP A 187 21.82 3.37 34.91
C ASP A 187 20.36 2.90 35.08
N ALA A 188 20.26 1.60 35.42
CA ALA A 188 19.08 0.80 35.74
C ALA A 188 18.34 1.18 37.04
N GLY A 189 18.67 2.30 37.68
CA GLY A 189 18.01 2.77 38.91
C GLY A 189 16.72 3.58 38.66
N GLU A 190 16.56 4.21 37.49
CA GLU A 190 15.39 5.04 37.19
C GLU A 190 14.23 4.27 36.53
N ARG A 191 14.46 3.04 36.05
CA ARG A 191 13.42 2.20 35.39
C ARG A 191 12.24 1.89 36.32
N GLN A 192 12.50 1.57 37.58
CA GLN A 192 11.42 1.24 38.53
C GLN A 192 10.48 2.42 38.85
N LYS A 193 10.90 3.68 38.65
CA LYS A 193 10.02 4.85 38.85
C LYS A 193 9.23 5.24 37.61
N LYS A 194 9.65 4.83 36.41
CA LYS A 194 8.97 5.09 35.13
C LYS A 194 7.98 3.98 34.77
N GLU A 195 8.32 2.71 34.98
CA GLU A 195 7.46 1.55 34.70
C GLU A 195 6.16 1.59 35.53
N VAL A 196 6.27 1.87 36.84
CA VAL A 196 5.10 2.05 37.72
C VAL A 196 4.22 3.22 37.30
N LYS A 197 4.77 4.23 36.61
CA LYS A 197 4.01 5.42 36.16
C LYS A 197 3.33 5.22 34.82
N ILE A 198 3.80 4.26 34.00
CA ILE A 198 3.21 3.88 32.71
C ILE A 198 2.11 2.83 32.94
N GLU A 199 2.35 1.82 33.78
CA GLU A 199 1.33 0.83 34.17
C GLU A 199 0.11 1.50 34.82
N ASN A 200 0.32 2.42 35.77
CA ASN A 200 -0.78 3.17 36.40
C ASN A 200 -1.53 4.12 35.44
N LYS A 201 -0.95 4.46 34.28
CA LYS A 201 -1.58 5.33 33.27
C LYS A 201 -2.30 4.51 32.19
N ALA A 202 -1.81 3.30 31.90
CA ALA A 202 -2.44 2.33 31.02
C ALA A 202 -3.66 1.66 31.70
N GLU A 203 -3.53 1.21 32.96
CA GLU A 203 -4.66 0.63 33.71
C GLU A 203 -5.78 1.65 33.97
N LYS A 204 -5.43 2.94 34.11
CA LYS A 204 -6.41 4.02 34.23
C LYS A 204 -7.08 4.38 32.90
N ARG A 205 -6.44 4.08 31.76
CA ARG A 205 -7.01 4.28 30.41
C ARG A 205 -7.87 3.09 29.95
N LEU A 206 -7.53 1.88 30.38
CA LEU A 206 -8.31 0.65 30.15
C LEU A 206 -9.71 0.66 30.80
N LYS A 207 -9.94 1.49 31.82
CA LYS A 207 -11.23 1.57 32.52
C LYS A 207 -12.18 2.67 32.00
N GLU A 208 -11.74 3.54 31.09
CA GLU A 208 -12.50 4.77 30.76
C GLU A 208 -12.71 5.07 29.26
N LYS A 209 -12.41 4.16 28.31
CA LYS A 209 -12.78 4.37 26.90
C LYS A 209 -13.23 3.09 26.20
N GLU A 210 -14.42 3.14 25.61
CA GLU A 210 -14.83 2.24 24.54
C GLU A 210 -13.91 2.51 23.33
N LEU A 211 -12.95 1.63 23.08
CA LEU A 211 -12.13 1.63 21.87
C LEU A 211 -13.00 1.20 20.68
N SER A 212 -12.83 1.82 19.51
CA SER A 212 -13.47 1.35 18.28
C SER A 212 -12.73 0.15 17.70
N ASP A 213 -13.43 -0.73 16.98
CA ASP A 213 -12.89 -1.95 16.36
C ASP A 213 -11.59 -1.71 15.56
N GLU A 214 -11.44 -0.55 14.89
CA GLU A 214 -10.24 -0.17 14.14
C GLU A 214 -9.00 0.14 15.02
N GLU A 215 -9.20 0.73 16.20
CA GLU A 215 -8.10 0.97 17.15
C GLU A 215 -7.65 -0.34 17.79
N LEU A 216 -8.58 -1.29 17.94
CA LEU A 216 -8.28 -2.65 18.39
C LEU A 216 -7.48 -3.42 17.34
N VAL A 217 -7.82 -3.33 16.03
CA VAL A 217 -7.09 -4.01 14.95
C VAL A 217 -5.68 -3.44 14.77
N ALA A 218 -5.49 -2.12 14.78
CA ALA A 218 -4.16 -1.52 14.65
C ALA A 218 -3.26 -1.82 15.85
N GLU A 219 -3.79 -1.75 17.08
CA GLU A 219 -3.05 -2.17 18.27
C GLU A 219 -2.76 -3.68 18.25
N MET A 220 -3.66 -4.48 17.65
CA MET A 220 -3.44 -5.91 17.46
C MET A 220 -2.37 -6.20 16.41
N GLU A 221 -2.28 -5.42 15.33
CA GLU A 221 -1.23 -5.57 14.31
C GLU A 221 0.15 -5.28 14.91
N ASP A 222 0.29 -4.18 15.66
CA ASP A 222 1.53 -3.83 16.37
C ASP A 222 1.92 -4.94 17.36
N LYS A 223 0.95 -5.48 18.12
CA LYS A 223 1.18 -6.60 19.03
C LYS A 223 1.57 -7.86 18.28
N PHE A 224 0.86 -8.18 17.20
CA PHE A 224 1.11 -9.38 16.39
C PHE A 224 2.51 -9.34 15.79
N ARG A 225 2.99 -8.19 15.30
CA ARG A 225 4.37 -8.03 14.80
C ARG A 225 5.44 -8.26 15.87
N LEU A 226 5.13 -7.96 17.13
CA LEU A 226 6.02 -8.14 18.28
C LEU A 226 5.94 -9.55 18.91
N MET A 227 4.97 -10.39 18.50
CA MET A 227 4.85 -11.77 18.98
C MET A 227 5.94 -12.66 18.40
N GLU A 228 6.36 -13.64 19.19
CA GLU A 228 7.25 -14.70 18.74
C GLU A 228 6.54 -15.67 17.76
N ASP A 229 7.31 -16.47 17.02
CA ASP A 229 6.81 -17.36 15.95
C ASP A 229 5.65 -18.27 16.42
N GLU A 230 5.81 -18.91 17.58
CA GLU A 230 4.80 -19.76 18.21
C GLU A 230 3.56 -18.97 18.65
N GLU A 231 3.74 -17.75 19.16
CA GLU A 231 2.63 -16.91 19.61
C GLU A 231 1.80 -16.41 18.42
N LYS A 232 2.45 -16.02 17.31
CA LYS A 232 1.78 -15.68 16.05
C LYS A 232 0.98 -16.86 15.52
N PHE A 233 1.57 -18.05 15.56
CA PHE A 233 0.93 -19.28 15.09
C PHE A 233 -0.35 -19.57 15.90
N ASP A 234 -0.24 -19.59 17.23
CA ASP A 234 -1.38 -19.87 18.11
C ASP A 234 -2.46 -18.78 17.99
N PHE A 235 -2.07 -17.50 17.88
CA PHE A 235 -2.99 -16.39 17.67
C PHE A 235 -3.82 -16.59 16.40
N LEU A 236 -3.18 -16.96 15.28
CA LEU A 236 -3.88 -17.20 14.02
C LEU A 236 -4.77 -18.43 14.07
N LEU A 237 -4.38 -19.47 14.80
CA LEU A 237 -5.28 -20.60 15.03
C LEU A 237 -6.56 -20.19 15.75
N GLU A 238 -6.51 -19.17 16.60
CA GLU A 238 -7.68 -18.70 17.36
C GLU A 238 -8.53 -17.67 16.60
N ASN A 239 -7.90 -16.83 15.78
CA ASN A 239 -8.54 -15.65 15.22
C ASN A 239 -8.41 -15.53 13.68
N GLY A 240 -7.92 -16.57 13.01
CA GLY A 240 -7.52 -16.54 11.60
C GLY A 240 -8.53 -15.90 10.64
N PRO A 241 -9.83 -16.31 10.62
CA PRO A 241 -10.80 -15.71 9.71
C PRO A 241 -11.08 -14.22 9.95
N GLU A 242 -11.00 -13.76 11.20
CA GLU A 242 -11.23 -12.36 11.57
C GLU A 242 -10.01 -11.47 11.28
N PHE A 243 -8.81 -12.06 11.31
CA PHE A 243 -7.54 -11.40 11.01
C PHE A 243 -6.82 -12.10 9.85
N TYR A 244 -7.52 -12.29 8.74
CA TYR A 244 -6.99 -13.04 7.59
C TYR A 244 -5.79 -12.33 6.95
N GLU A 245 -5.69 -11.00 7.09
CA GLU A 245 -4.53 -10.21 6.70
C GLU A 245 -3.27 -10.61 7.48
N PHE A 246 -3.41 -10.94 8.77
CA PHE A 246 -2.29 -11.37 9.60
C PHE A 246 -1.84 -12.78 9.22
N ALA A 247 -2.77 -13.64 8.79
CA ALA A 247 -2.43 -14.93 8.20
C ALA A 247 -1.59 -14.74 6.93
N GLY A 248 -1.93 -13.75 6.10
CA GLY A 248 -1.14 -13.36 4.94
C GLY A 248 0.29 -12.94 5.31
N ILE A 249 0.42 -11.99 6.24
CA ILE A 249 1.72 -11.50 6.73
C ILE A 249 2.59 -12.67 7.24
N TYR A 250 2.03 -13.49 8.11
CA TYR A 250 2.78 -14.59 8.73
C TYR A 250 3.17 -15.68 7.71
N ILE A 251 2.28 -16.04 6.77
CA ILE A 251 2.60 -17.00 5.71
C ILE A 251 3.71 -16.45 4.80
N SER A 252 3.68 -15.16 4.45
CA SER A 252 4.76 -14.53 3.68
C SER A 252 6.09 -14.54 4.44
N GLU A 253 6.11 -14.17 5.73
CA GLU A 253 7.32 -14.22 6.57
C GLU A 253 7.91 -15.65 6.64
N LEU A 254 7.06 -16.68 6.66
CA LEU A 254 7.49 -18.08 6.64
C LEU A 254 8.01 -18.50 5.26
N ALA A 255 7.39 -18.01 4.17
CA ALA A 255 7.77 -18.35 2.80
C ALA A 255 9.15 -17.78 2.44
N GLU A 256 9.42 -16.52 2.82
CA GLU A 256 10.75 -15.90 2.71
C GLU A 256 11.83 -16.74 3.42
N LYS A 257 11.49 -17.26 4.61
CA LYS A 257 12.37 -18.15 5.39
C LYS A 257 12.36 -19.60 4.90
N ARG A 258 11.65 -19.90 3.81
CA ARG A 258 11.45 -21.24 3.21
C ARG A 258 10.94 -22.29 4.21
N LYS A 259 10.16 -21.86 5.21
CA LYS A 259 9.54 -22.71 6.25
C LYS A 259 8.21 -23.31 5.76
N TYR A 260 8.22 -23.98 4.60
CA TYR A 260 6.98 -24.48 3.96
C TYR A 260 6.25 -25.54 4.79
N ASP A 261 6.97 -26.36 5.54
CA ASP A 261 6.35 -27.34 6.45
C ASP A 261 5.47 -26.66 7.51
N ARG A 262 5.90 -25.48 7.99
CA ARG A 262 5.16 -24.69 8.98
C ARG A 262 3.94 -24.01 8.37
N ILE A 263 4.04 -23.54 7.12
CA ILE A 263 2.91 -23.00 6.37
C ILE A 263 1.84 -24.08 6.18
N GLN A 264 2.24 -25.30 5.78
CA GLN A 264 1.33 -26.43 5.61
C GLN A 264 0.72 -26.91 6.92
N GLU A 265 1.48 -26.84 8.02
CA GLU A 265 0.95 -27.12 9.37
C GLU A 265 -0.13 -26.10 9.76
N LEU A 266 0.12 -24.81 9.55
CA LEU A 266 -0.85 -23.74 9.82
C LEU A 266 -2.10 -23.92 8.97
N TYR A 267 -1.93 -24.12 7.66
CA TYR A 267 -3.02 -24.35 6.72
C TYR A 267 -3.89 -25.53 7.13
N SER A 268 -3.27 -26.66 7.49
CA SER A 268 -3.99 -27.87 7.90
C SER A 268 -4.80 -27.62 9.16
N LYS A 269 -4.21 -27.00 10.20
CA LYS A 269 -4.92 -26.69 11.45
C LYS A 269 -6.02 -25.65 11.28
N LEU A 270 -5.83 -24.65 10.41
CA LEU A 270 -6.86 -23.65 10.12
C LEU A 270 -8.03 -24.24 9.35
N THR A 271 -7.78 -25.12 8.38
CA THR A 271 -8.84 -25.77 7.60
C THR A 271 -9.54 -26.90 8.35
N GLU A 272 -8.91 -27.50 9.36
CA GLU A 272 -9.59 -28.39 10.31
C GLU A 272 -10.55 -27.64 11.25
N LYS A 273 -10.21 -26.39 11.59
CA LYS A 273 -10.95 -25.59 12.57
C LYS A 273 -12.02 -24.71 11.96
N TYR A 274 -11.77 -24.15 10.78
CA TYR A 274 -12.66 -23.18 10.13
C TYR A 274 -13.12 -23.69 8.78
N ASP A 275 -14.44 -23.82 8.63
CA ASP A 275 -15.05 -24.13 7.35
C ASP A 275 -15.02 -22.90 6.43
N ASN A 276 -14.76 -23.14 5.14
CA ASN A 276 -14.92 -22.16 4.07
C ASN A 276 -14.08 -20.87 4.22
N PHE A 277 -12.85 -20.98 4.74
CA PHE A 277 -11.93 -19.86 4.87
C PHE A 277 -11.35 -19.41 3.51
N LEU A 278 -12.13 -18.63 2.76
CA LEU A 278 -11.80 -18.20 1.39
C LEU A 278 -10.42 -17.55 1.28
N TYR A 279 -10.13 -16.58 2.14
CA TYR A 279 -8.88 -15.81 2.08
C TYR A 279 -7.65 -16.67 2.31
N LEU A 280 -7.73 -17.71 3.15
CA LEU A 280 -6.63 -18.66 3.34
C LEU A 280 -6.28 -19.37 2.04
N TYR A 281 -7.28 -19.81 1.24
CA TYR A 281 -7.01 -20.43 -0.05
C TYR A 281 -6.40 -19.44 -1.06
N VAL A 282 -6.80 -18.17 -1.02
CA VAL A 282 -6.22 -17.13 -1.89
C VAL A 282 -4.76 -16.86 -1.50
N ILE A 283 -4.48 -16.70 -0.20
CA ILE A 283 -3.12 -16.50 0.32
C ILE A 283 -2.22 -17.68 -0.08
N MET A 284 -2.68 -18.92 0.16
CA MET A 284 -1.92 -20.11 -0.21
C MET A 284 -1.70 -20.22 -1.73
N GLY A 285 -2.69 -19.87 -2.54
CA GLY A 285 -2.56 -19.81 -3.99
C GLY A 285 -1.47 -18.82 -4.44
N ALA A 286 -1.45 -17.62 -3.85
CA ALA A 286 -0.43 -16.62 -4.14
C ALA A 286 0.96 -17.06 -3.66
N THR A 287 1.07 -17.58 -2.43
CA THR A 287 2.35 -18.02 -1.86
C THR A 287 3.03 -19.10 -2.70
N TYR A 288 2.26 -20.06 -3.23
CA TYR A 288 2.83 -21.17 -4.01
C TYR A 288 2.96 -20.87 -5.50
N LEU A 289 2.53 -19.70 -5.99
CA LEU A 289 2.41 -19.41 -7.43
C LEU A 289 3.72 -19.64 -8.18
N GLU A 290 4.83 -19.16 -7.64
CA GLU A 290 6.17 -19.26 -8.24
C GLU A 290 6.93 -20.51 -7.76
N ILE A 291 6.46 -21.15 -6.68
CA ILE A 291 7.17 -22.23 -5.99
C ILE A 291 6.70 -23.61 -6.50
N ASP A 292 5.39 -23.81 -6.51
CA ASP A 292 4.72 -25.00 -7.01
C ASP A 292 3.41 -24.56 -7.66
N PRO A 293 3.45 -24.23 -8.97
CA PRO A 293 2.28 -23.74 -9.69
C PRO A 293 1.13 -24.76 -9.69
N GLY A 294 1.43 -26.06 -9.62
CA GLY A 294 0.42 -27.11 -9.50
C GLY A 294 -0.34 -27.02 -8.17
N LEU A 295 0.39 -26.76 -7.08
CA LEU A 295 -0.18 -26.55 -5.76
C LEU A 295 -0.91 -25.19 -5.64
N ALA A 296 -0.37 -24.14 -6.24
CA ALA A 296 -1.04 -22.84 -6.35
C ALA A 296 -2.40 -22.94 -7.05
N LYS A 297 -2.42 -23.64 -8.19
CA LYS A 297 -3.64 -23.94 -8.94
C LYS A 297 -4.66 -24.70 -8.10
N PHE A 298 -4.22 -25.72 -7.35
CA PHE A 298 -5.09 -26.44 -6.43
C PHE A 298 -5.75 -25.49 -5.40
N TYR A 299 -5.00 -24.55 -4.82
CA TYR A 299 -5.56 -23.61 -3.85
C TYR A 299 -6.53 -22.61 -4.47
N PHE A 300 -6.26 -22.08 -5.67
CA PHE A 300 -7.23 -21.23 -6.37
C PHE A 300 -8.50 -21.99 -6.76
N GLU A 301 -8.42 -23.28 -7.10
CA GLU A 301 -9.60 -24.13 -7.31
C GLU A 301 -10.40 -24.32 -6.01
N GLN A 302 -9.74 -24.44 -4.85
CA GLN A 302 -10.41 -24.47 -3.56
C GLN A 302 -11.06 -23.12 -3.21
N ALA A 303 -10.40 -22.00 -3.52
CA ALA A 303 -10.97 -20.67 -3.35
C ALA A 303 -12.26 -20.51 -4.17
N LEU A 304 -12.25 -20.96 -5.43
CA LEU A 304 -13.44 -20.93 -6.30
C LEU A 304 -14.59 -21.80 -5.76
N LYS A 305 -14.30 -23.04 -5.32
CA LYS A 305 -15.31 -23.90 -4.68
C LYS A 305 -15.88 -23.32 -3.38
N THR A 306 -15.06 -22.56 -2.66
CA THR A 306 -15.43 -21.96 -1.38
C THR A 306 -16.29 -20.71 -1.58
N LEU A 307 -15.95 -19.88 -2.57
CA LEU A 307 -16.69 -18.67 -2.94
C LEU A 307 -18.18 -18.96 -3.21
N ASP A 308 -18.47 -20.12 -3.81
CA ASP A 308 -19.84 -20.55 -4.13
C ASP A 308 -20.69 -20.87 -2.89
N LYS A 309 -20.04 -21.14 -1.75
CA LYS A 309 -20.69 -21.52 -0.48
C LYS A 309 -20.87 -20.34 0.48
N LEU A 310 -20.27 -19.19 0.20
CA LEU A 310 -20.29 -18.03 1.10
C LEU A 310 -21.46 -17.12 0.78
N ASP A 311 -22.39 -16.91 1.72
CA ASP A 311 -23.54 -16.03 1.51
C ASP A 311 -23.25 -14.54 1.79
N GLU A 312 -22.06 -14.24 2.30
CA GLU A 312 -21.66 -12.90 2.75
C GLU A 312 -21.35 -11.93 1.60
N PHE A 313 -21.03 -12.46 0.42
CA PHE A 313 -20.74 -11.65 -0.76
C PHE A 313 -21.97 -11.47 -1.65
N SER A 314 -22.13 -10.26 -2.18
CA SER A 314 -23.12 -9.99 -3.24
C SER A 314 -22.81 -10.81 -4.51
N ASP A 315 -23.84 -11.13 -5.30
CA ASP A 315 -23.66 -11.85 -6.58
C ASP A 315 -22.66 -11.14 -7.51
N ALA A 316 -22.68 -9.82 -7.54
CA ALA A 316 -21.73 -9.02 -8.33
C ALA A 316 -20.28 -9.16 -7.83
N THR A 317 -20.08 -9.24 -6.50
CA THR A 317 -18.76 -9.47 -5.90
C THR A 317 -18.27 -10.89 -6.18
N LYS A 318 -19.15 -11.89 -6.06
CA LYS A 318 -18.84 -13.29 -6.37
C LYS A 318 -18.43 -13.47 -7.82
N GLU A 319 -19.15 -12.87 -8.76
CA GLU A 319 -18.80 -12.99 -10.19
C GLU A 319 -17.44 -12.34 -10.51
N LYS A 320 -17.11 -11.20 -9.90
CA LYS A 320 -15.78 -10.58 -10.04
C LYS A 320 -14.68 -11.48 -9.49
N LEU A 321 -14.83 -11.97 -8.26
CA LEU A 321 -13.84 -12.86 -7.62
C LEU A 321 -13.69 -14.17 -8.40
N ARG A 322 -14.80 -14.74 -8.89
CA ARG A 322 -14.80 -15.93 -9.74
C ARG A 322 -13.99 -15.68 -11.01
N ALA A 323 -14.24 -14.57 -11.72
CA ALA A 323 -13.51 -14.23 -12.93
C ALA A 323 -12.00 -14.08 -12.66
N SER A 324 -11.62 -13.46 -11.54
CA SER A 324 -10.22 -13.35 -11.11
C SER A 324 -9.59 -14.74 -10.87
N PHE A 325 -10.24 -15.61 -10.09
CA PHE A 325 -9.70 -16.95 -9.80
C PHE A 325 -9.60 -17.82 -11.05
N VAL A 326 -10.60 -17.79 -11.94
CA VAL A 326 -10.53 -18.49 -13.23
C VAL A 326 -9.35 -17.99 -14.05
N SER A 327 -9.17 -16.67 -14.13
CA SER A 327 -8.03 -16.09 -14.85
C SER A 327 -6.68 -16.53 -14.27
N PHE A 328 -6.54 -16.59 -12.95
CA PHE A 328 -5.32 -17.08 -12.31
C PHE A 328 -5.09 -18.57 -12.63
N ILE A 329 -6.12 -19.41 -12.51
CA ILE A 329 -6.04 -20.85 -12.80
C ILE A 329 -5.64 -21.11 -14.27
N GLU A 330 -6.16 -20.33 -15.22
CA GLU A 330 -5.85 -20.45 -16.65
C GLU A 330 -4.43 -20.04 -16.97
N LYS A 331 -3.91 -19.01 -16.30
CA LYS A 331 -2.53 -18.53 -16.48
C LYS A 331 -1.47 -19.50 -15.94
N ILE A 332 -1.83 -20.36 -14.98
CA ILE A 332 -0.93 -21.35 -14.36
C ILE A 332 -0.85 -22.64 -15.23
N SER A 333 -0.55 -22.49 -16.52
CA SER A 333 -0.50 -23.60 -17.50
C SER A 333 0.88 -24.24 -17.63
#